data_AF-A0A6B3GZ74-F1
#
_entry.id   AF-A0A6B3GZ74-F1
#
_cell.length_a   1.000
_cell.length_b   1.000
_cell.length_c   1.000
_cell.angle_alpha   90.00
_cell.angle_beta   90.00
_cell.angle_gamma   90.00
#
_symmetry.space_group_name_H-M   'P 1'
#
loop_
_entity.id
_entity.type
_entity.pdbx_description
1 polymer ?
#
loop_
_entity_poly.entity_id
_entity_poly.type
_entity_poly.pdbx_seq_one_letter_code
_entity_poly.pdbx_strand_id
1 'polypeptide(L)'
;MTPEELRAARDRIVPDVAAGGLRVLFCGINPSLMTAATGHHFAHPGNRFWPVLHRSGFTPRQLLPSEQSELLPLGLGITNVVARATARADELGADEFREGGAALTARVERLAPA
;
A
#
# COMPACT_ATOMS: atom_id res chain seq x y z
N MET A 1 -3.62 -3.41 19.22
CA MET A 1 -4.93 -3.22 18.59
C MET A 1 -5.83 -4.39 18.95
N THR A 2 -7.04 -4.12 19.40
CA THR A 2 -8.06 -5.14 19.66
C THR A 2 -8.72 -5.57 18.35
N PRO A 3 -9.39 -6.73 18.30
CA PRO A 3 -10.17 -7.14 17.13
C PRO A 3 -11.27 -6.13 16.76
N GLU A 4 -11.83 -5.42 17.72
CA GLU A 4 -12.85 -4.38 17.51
C GLU A 4 -12.26 -3.15 16.80
N GLU A 5 -11.10 -2.68 17.25
CA GLU A 5 -10.38 -1.57 16.61
C GLU A 5 -10.05 -1.87 15.14
N LEU A 6 -9.65 -3.12 14.85
CA LEU A 6 -9.37 -3.55 13.47
C LEU A 6 -10.63 -3.58 12.61
N ARG A 7 -11.76 -4.07 13.15
CA ARG A 7 -13.04 -4.08 12.41
C ARG A 7 -13.55 -2.66 12.18
N ALA A 8 -13.36 -1.75 13.12
CA ALA A 8 -13.71 -0.33 12.98
C ALA A 8 -12.87 0.42 11.92
N ALA A 9 -11.78 -0.20 11.45
CA ALA A 9 -10.98 0.30 10.34
C ALA A 9 -11.43 -0.22 8.97
N ARG A 10 -12.45 -1.09 8.91
CA ARG A 10 -13.06 -1.52 7.66
C ARG A 10 -13.52 -0.29 6.86
N ASP A 11 -13.37 -0.37 5.54
CA ASP A 11 -13.72 0.68 4.57
C ASP A 11 -12.97 2.02 4.71
N ARG A 12 -12.00 2.15 5.64
CA ARG A 12 -11.10 3.30 5.65
C ARG A 12 -10.18 3.26 4.44
N ILE A 13 -9.97 4.43 3.86
CA ILE A 13 -9.03 4.64 2.76
C ILE A 13 -7.66 4.96 3.35
N VAL A 14 -6.62 4.31 2.85
CA VAL A 14 -5.22 4.62 3.17
C VAL A 14 -4.62 5.39 2.00
N PRO A 15 -4.15 6.64 2.21
CA PRO A 15 -3.52 7.41 1.15
C PRO A 15 -2.33 6.68 0.53
N ASP A 16 -2.13 6.89 -0.77
CA ASP A 16 -0.93 6.40 -1.44
C ASP A 16 0.32 7.09 -0.90
N VAL A 17 1.44 6.37 -0.92
CA VAL A 17 2.77 6.96 -0.80
C VAL A 17 3.25 7.20 -2.22
N ALA A 18 2.93 8.36 -2.79
CA ALA A 18 3.27 8.67 -4.17
C ALA A 18 3.57 10.15 -4.36
N ALA A 19 4.59 10.43 -5.18
CA ALA A 19 4.97 11.77 -5.65
C ALA A 19 5.52 11.65 -7.08
N GLY A 20 5.82 12.76 -7.74
CA GLY A 20 6.52 12.71 -9.04
C GLY A 20 7.97 12.19 -8.90
N GLY A 21 8.53 11.65 -9.97
CA GLY A 21 9.94 11.20 -10.01
C GLY A 21 10.18 9.82 -9.39
N LEU A 22 9.15 8.98 -9.27
CA LEU A 22 9.31 7.60 -8.82
C LEU A 22 10.09 6.78 -9.86
N ARG A 23 10.94 5.88 -9.37
CA ARG A 23 11.56 4.81 -10.15
C ARG A 23 10.74 3.53 -10.07
N VAL A 24 10.07 3.30 -8.94
CA VAL A 24 9.20 2.13 -8.73
C VAL A 24 7.97 2.55 -7.93
N LEU A 25 6.80 2.14 -8.41
CA LEU A 25 5.54 2.21 -7.67
C LEU A 25 5.09 0.78 -7.33
N PHE A 26 5.22 0.38 -6.08
CA PHE A 26 4.73 -0.91 -5.60
C PHE A 26 3.21 -0.87 -5.48
N CYS A 27 2.53 -1.88 -6.02
CA CYS A 27 1.07 -1.98 -5.99
C CYS A 27 0.65 -3.22 -5.20
N GLY A 28 -0.02 -3.01 -4.06
CA GLY A 28 -0.72 -4.07 -3.34
C GLY A 28 -2.12 -4.33 -3.91
N ILE A 29 -2.78 -5.36 -3.40
CA ILE A 29 -4.17 -5.66 -3.78
C ILE A 29 -5.10 -4.61 -3.17
N ASN A 30 -5.16 -4.57 -1.84
CA ASN A 30 -5.96 -3.63 -1.07
C ASN A 30 -5.43 -3.53 0.38
N PRO A 31 -5.81 -2.49 1.14
CA PRO A 31 -5.47 -2.39 2.55
C PRO A 31 -5.99 -3.56 3.38
N SER A 32 -5.12 -4.18 4.19
CA SER A 32 -5.59 -4.99 5.32
C SER A 32 -6.25 -4.11 6.37
N LEU A 33 -7.10 -4.69 7.23
CA LEU A 33 -7.64 -3.97 8.40
C LEU A 33 -6.55 -3.32 9.27
N MET A 34 -5.38 -3.97 9.40
CA MET A 34 -4.27 -3.39 10.17
C MET A 34 -3.68 -2.16 9.46
N THR A 35 -3.48 -2.22 8.15
CA THR A 35 -3.03 -1.07 7.35
C THR A 35 -4.02 0.08 7.41
N ALA A 36 -5.32 -0.23 7.38
CA ALA A 36 -6.39 0.75 7.51
C ALA A 36 -6.46 1.38 8.92
N ALA A 37 -6.16 0.59 9.96
CA ALA A 37 -6.15 1.06 11.33
C ALA A 37 -4.93 1.93 11.65
N THR A 38 -3.76 1.59 11.11
CA THR A 38 -2.50 2.33 11.36
C THR A 38 -2.26 3.48 10.38
N GLY A 39 -2.88 3.43 9.20
CA GLY A 39 -2.55 4.33 8.08
C GLY A 39 -1.21 4.00 7.42
N HIS A 40 -0.62 2.83 7.71
CA HIS A 40 0.68 2.42 7.22
C HIS A 40 0.60 1.17 6.34
N HIS A 41 1.17 1.28 5.14
CA HIS A 41 1.19 0.20 4.17
C HIS A 41 1.98 -1.00 4.69
N PHE A 42 1.43 -2.20 4.45
CA PHE A 42 2.05 -3.47 4.84
C PHE A 42 2.38 -3.57 6.34
N ALA A 43 1.55 -2.99 7.21
CA ALA A 43 1.80 -2.90 8.66
C ALA A 43 1.65 -4.23 9.43
N HIS A 44 1.05 -5.26 8.83
CA HIS A 44 0.88 -6.54 9.50
C HIS A 44 2.24 -7.22 9.78
N PRO A 45 2.54 -7.69 11.01
CA PRO A 45 3.85 -8.26 11.35
C PRO A 45 4.27 -9.45 10.50
N GLY A 46 3.29 -10.24 10.02
CA GLY A 46 3.54 -11.36 9.10
C GLY A 46 3.79 -10.94 7.64
N ASN A 47 3.60 -9.67 7.29
CA ASN A 47 3.84 -9.18 5.94
C ASN A 47 5.36 -9.03 5.70
N ARG A 48 5.81 -9.48 4.53
CA ARG A 48 7.25 -9.53 4.19
C ARG A 48 7.74 -8.34 3.37
N PHE A 49 6.89 -7.38 3.03
CA PHE A 49 7.24 -6.24 2.16
C PHE A 49 8.49 -5.52 2.67
N TRP A 50 8.48 -5.00 3.89
CA TRP A 50 9.60 -4.21 4.43
C TRP A 50 10.91 -4.99 4.54
N PRO A 51 10.94 -6.24 5.09
CA PRO A 51 12.15 -7.06 5.07
C PRO A 51 12.65 -7.45 3.67
N VAL A 52 11.74 -7.67 2.71
CA VAL A 52 12.14 -8.03 1.33
C VAL A 52 12.67 -6.80 0.61
N LEU A 53 11.99 -5.64 0.72
CA LEU A 53 12.41 -4.38 0.11
C LEU A 53 13.85 -4.03 0.48
N HIS A 54 14.19 -4.12 1.77
CA HIS A 54 15.56 -3.88 2.24
C HIS A 54 16.54 -4.93 1.73
N ARG A 55 16.24 -6.23 1.89
CA ARG A 55 17.16 -7.31 1.49
C ARG A 55 17.37 -7.39 -0.02
N SER A 56 16.44 -6.86 -0.81
CA SER A 56 16.58 -6.70 -2.26
C SER A 56 17.36 -5.44 -2.67
N GLY A 57 17.83 -4.63 -1.70
CA GLY A 57 18.68 -3.46 -1.96
C GLY A 57 17.93 -2.18 -2.34
N PHE A 58 16.59 -2.14 -2.23
CA PHE A 58 15.82 -0.93 -2.52
C PHE A 58 16.00 0.16 -1.47
N THR A 59 16.23 -0.23 -0.21
CA THR A 59 16.41 0.70 0.91
C THR A 59 17.72 0.43 1.65
N PRO A 60 18.41 1.49 2.15
CA PRO A 60 19.72 1.33 2.80
C PRO A 60 19.64 0.60 4.15
N ARG A 61 18.47 0.62 4.79
CA ARG A 61 18.12 -0.11 6.00
C ARG A 61 16.71 -0.67 5.89
N GLN A 62 16.31 -1.55 6.79
CA GLN A 62 14.92 -1.95 6.93
C GLN A 62 14.12 -0.79 7.57
N LEU A 63 13.22 -0.19 6.79
CA LEU A 63 12.27 0.80 7.28
C LEU A 63 11.10 0.11 7.99
N LEU A 64 10.55 0.79 8.99
CA LEU A 64 9.27 0.45 9.62
C LEU A 64 8.11 0.95 8.74
N PRO A 65 6.92 0.35 8.84
CA PRO A 65 5.73 0.85 8.16
C PRO A 65 5.43 2.34 8.40
N SER A 66 5.70 2.83 9.62
CA SER A 66 5.51 4.25 9.97
C SER A 66 6.50 5.19 9.28
N GLU A 67 7.60 4.66 8.75
CA GLU A 67 8.64 5.42 8.03
C GLU A 67 8.40 5.43 6.51
N GLN A 68 7.20 5.01 6.05
CA GLN A 68 6.90 4.88 4.62
C GLN A 68 7.12 6.14 3.78
N SER A 69 7.07 7.33 4.36
CA SER A 69 7.38 8.58 3.67
C SER A 69 8.85 8.69 3.25
N GLU A 70 9.78 7.99 3.92
CA GLU A 70 11.20 7.93 3.55
C GLU A 70 11.43 7.21 2.21
N LEU A 71 10.42 6.54 1.65
CA LEU A 71 10.49 5.95 0.32
C LEU A 71 10.53 6.99 -0.80
N LEU A 72 9.87 8.14 -0.64
CA LEU A 72 9.74 9.14 -1.70
C LEU A 72 11.10 9.73 -2.12
N PRO A 73 12.00 10.14 -1.20
CA PRO A 73 13.35 10.57 -1.55
C PRO A 73 14.21 9.48 -2.23
N LEU A 74 13.85 8.20 -2.07
CA LEU A 74 14.52 7.06 -2.73
C LEU A 74 13.92 6.75 -4.12
N GLY A 75 12.93 7.52 -4.55
CA GLY A 75 12.17 7.28 -5.78
C GLY A 75 11.28 6.04 -5.70
N LEU A 76 10.80 5.69 -4.51
CA LEU A 76 9.93 4.53 -4.29
C LEU A 76 8.55 4.98 -3.80
N GLY A 77 7.50 4.35 -4.31
CA GLY A 77 6.12 4.64 -3.91
C GLY A 77 5.32 3.38 -3.62
N ILE A 78 4.18 3.54 -2.95
CA ILE A 78 3.23 2.47 -2.63
C ILE A 78 1.81 2.91 -2.95
N THR A 79 1.05 2.04 -3.60
CA THR A 79 -0.39 2.18 -3.84
C THR A 79 -1.08 0.81 -3.72
N ASN A 80 -2.40 0.77 -3.89
CA ASN A 80 -3.19 -0.45 -4.02
C ASN A 80 -4.08 -0.39 -5.25
N VAL A 81 -4.43 -1.55 -5.81
CA VAL A 81 -5.42 -1.65 -6.90
C VAL A 81 -6.80 -1.21 -6.38
N VAL A 82 -7.24 -1.80 -5.26
CA VAL A 82 -8.54 -1.53 -4.65
C VAL A 82 -8.37 -0.71 -3.38
N ALA A 83 -9.15 0.36 -3.24
CA ALA A 83 -9.04 1.29 -2.13
C ALA A 83 -9.64 0.75 -0.81
N ARG A 84 -10.65 -0.12 -0.91
CA ARG A 84 -11.42 -0.60 0.24
C ARG A 84 -10.61 -1.57 1.10
N ALA A 85 -10.57 -1.30 2.41
CA ALA A 85 -9.92 -2.17 3.37
C ALA A 85 -10.76 -3.41 3.69
N THR A 86 -10.14 -4.60 3.66
CA THR A 86 -10.79 -5.87 4.00
C THR A 86 -9.93 -6.73 4.94
N ALA A 87 -10.52 -7.76 5.55
CA ALA A 87 -9.77 -8.73 6.33
C ALA A 87 -9.06 -9.72 5.40
N ARG A 88 -9.71 -10.07 4.29
CA ARG A 88 -9.19 -10.97 3.25
C ARG A 88 -9.42 -10.40 1.86
N ALA A 89 -8.50 -10.67 0.95
CA ALA A 89 -8.58 -10.19 -0.43
C ALA A 89 -9.73 -10.83 -1.22
N ASP A 90 -10.23 -12.00 -0.81
CA ASP A 90 -11.37 -12.68 -1.43
C ASP A 90 -12.74 -12.07 -1.07
N GLU A 91 -12.76 -11.06 -0.19
CA GLU A 91 -13.96 -10.22 0.05
C GLU A 91 -14.17 -9.15 -1.03
N LEU A 92 -13.26 -9.03 -2.01
CA LEU A 92 -13.32 -8.05 -3.08
C LEU A 92 -14.07 -8.60 -4.29
N GLY A 93 -15.01 -7.81 -4.81
CA GLY A 93 -15.74 -8.13 -6.03
C GLY A 93 -14.94 -7.86 -7.30
N ALA A 94 -15.33 -8.50 -8.40
CA ALA A 94 -14.71 -8.28 -9.72
C ALA A 94 -14.85 -6.83 -10.21
N ASP A 95 -15.96 -6.16 -9.87
CA ASP A 95 -16.21 -4.77 -10.23
C ASP A 95 -15.20 -3.82 -9.57
N GLU A 96 -14.88 -4.05 -8.28
CA GLU A 96 -13.89 -3.27 -7.55
C GLU A 96 -12.49 -3.38 -8.17
N PHE A 97 -12.13 -4.57 -8.67
CA PHE A 97 -10.87 -4.74 -9.40
C PHE A 97 -10.86 -4.02 -10.75
N ARG A 98 -11.98 -4.00 -11.49
CA ARG A 98 -12.05 -3.28 -12.77
C ARG A 98 -11.95 -1.77 -12.56
N GLU A 99 -12.70 -1.24 -11.59
CA GLU A 99 -12.64 0.17 -11.22
C GLU A 99 -11.26 0.56 -10.68
N GLY A 100 -10.72 -0.25 -9.77
CA GLY A 100 -9.38 -0.09 -9.21
C GLY A 100 -8.28 -0.16 -10.26
N GLY A 101 -8.40 -1.05 -11.24
CA GLY A 101 -7.51 -1.15 -12.39
C GLY A 101 -7.50 0.13 -13.22
N ALA A 102 -8.67 0.66 -13.58
CA ALA A 102 -8.76 1.93 -14.31
C ALA A 102 -8.15 3.11 -13.52
N ALA A 103 -8.42 3.17 -12.21
CA ALA A 103 -7.85 4.20 -11.33
C ALA A 103 -6.33 4.07 -11.21
N LEU A 104 -5.80 2.84 -11.12
CA LEU A 104 -4.38 2.56 -11.08
C LEU A 104 -3.70 2.96 -12.39
N THR A 105 -4.27 2.60 -13.54
CA THR A 105 -3.76 3.01 -14.87
C THR A 105 -3.62 4.52 -14.95
N ALA A 106 -4.69 5.26 -14.63
CA ALA A 106 -4.65 6.72 -14.65
C ALA A 106 -3.61 7.28 -13.66
N ARG A 107 -3.40 6.64 -12.51
CA ARG A 107 -2.35 7.03 -11.55
C ARG A 107 -0.95 6.80 -12.08
N VAL A 108 -0.69 5.64 -12.70
CA VAL A 108 0.60 5.30 -13.31
C VAL A 108 0.92 6.26 -14.45
N GLU A 109 -0.04 6.57 -15.32
CA GLU A 109 0.12 7.54 -16.40
C GLU A 109 0.48 8.94 -15.88
N ARG A 110 -0.18 9.39 -14.80
CA ARG A 110 0.12 10.70 -14.18
C ARG A 110 1.47 10.75 -13.47
N LEU A 111 1.82 9.69 -12.74
CA LEU A 111 3.06 9.64 -11.94
C LEU A 111 4.29 9.33 -12.80
N ALA A 112 4.08 8.67 -13.95
CA ALA A 112 5.09 8.22 -14.89
C ALA A 112 6.35 7.65 -14.22
N PRO A 113 6.25 6.57 -13.40
CA PRO A 113 7.44 5.93 -12.85
C PRO A 113 8.41 5.52 -13.98
N ALA A 114 9.71 5.71 -13.73
CA ALA A 114 10.78 5.54 -14.72
C ALA A 114 10.95 4.11 -15.27
#